data_AF-A0A1V0UZW8-F1
#
_entry.id   AF-A0A1V0UZW8-F1
#
_cell.length_a   1.000
_cell.length_b   1.000
_cell.length_c   1.000
_cell.angle_alpha   90.00
_cell.angle_beta   90.00
_cell.angle_gamma   90.00
#
_symmetry.space_group_name_H-M   'P 1'
#
loop_
_entity.id
_entity.type
_entity.pdbx_description
1 polymer ?
#
loop_
_entity_poly.entity_id
_entity_poly.type
_entity_poly.pdbx_seq_one_letter_code
_entity_poly.pdbx_strand_id
1 'polypeptide(L)'
;MSHTNGLEIAVIGMACRFPGAKNIDEYWNNLVNGTESISFFSNEELREAGVDPELLNNPNYVKAKGFIEDIEYFDASFFHYSSREAEIMDPQIRLLLECSWEAMEHAGYTPNKYEEDIGFYAGASSNFNWPLWLLILPLI
;
A
#
# COMPACT_ATOMS: atom_id res chain seq x y z
N MET A 1 -25.68 -20.90 -25.52
CA MET A 1 -26.42 -19.82 -24.84
C MET A 1 -25.80 -19.67 -23.47
N SER A 2 -25.29 -18.48 -23.15
CA SER A 2 -24.72 -18.18 -21.82
C SER A 2 -25.85 -18.23 -20.79
N HIS A 3 -25.77 -19.15 -19.83
CA HIS A 3 -26.71 -19.21 -18.70
C HIS A 3 -26.32 -18.13 -17.70
N THR A 4 -26.89 -16.93 -17.82
CA THR A 4 -26.77 -15.91 -16.77
C THR A 4 -27.98 -15.93 -15.84
N ASN A 5 -27.75 -15.82 -14.53
CA ASN A 5 -28.76 -15.88 -13.48
C ASN A 5 -29.00 -14.53 -12.78
N GLY A 6 -28.29 -13.47 -13.18
CA GLY A 6 -28.41 -12.12 -12.62
C GLY A 6 -27.58 -11.89 -11.35
N LEU A 7 -26.77 -12.87 -10.95
CA LEU A 7 -25.82 -12.76 -9.82
C LEU A 7 -24.37 -12.58 -10.30
N GLU A 8 -24.16 -12.43 -11.61
CA GLU A 8 -22.84 -12.16 -12.15
C GLU A 8 -22.32 -10.81 -11.66
N ILE A 9 -21.07 -10.80 -11.18
CA ILE A 9 -20.40 -9.59 -10.71
C ILE A 9 -19.27 -9.25 -11.67
N ALA A 10 -19.23 -8.00 -12.12
CA ALA A 10 -18.15 -7.48 -12.95
C ALA A 10 -17.16 -6.69 -12.09
N VAL A 11 -15.86 -6.88 -12.34
CA VAL A 11 -14.81 -5.99 -11.84
C VAL A 11 -14.61 -4.89 -12.88
N ILE A 12 -15.07 -3.69 -12.55
CA ILE A 12 -15.09 -2.55 -13.49
C ILE A 12 -14.00 -1.51 -13.22
N GLY A 13 -13.34 -1.58 -12.07
CA GLY A 13 -12.29 -0.67 -11.64
C GLY A 13 -11.28 -1.39 -10.78
N MET A 14 -10.05 -0.91 -10.80
CA MET A 14 -8.95 -1.44 -10.00
C MET A 14 -7.91 -0.35 -9.80
N ALA A 15 -7.14 -0.47 -8.73
CA ALA A 15 -5.92 0.27 -8.47
C ALA A 15 -5.01 -0.59 -7.58
N CYS A 16 -3.70 -0.36 -7.63
CA CYS A 16 -2.77 -1.08 -6.78
C CYS A 16 -1.47 -0.33 -6.53
N ARG A 17 -0.79 -0.73 -5.45
CA ARG A 17 0.60 -0.41 -5.15
C ARG A 17 1.31 -1.69 -4.77
N PHE A 18 2.44 -1.97 -5.42
CA PHE A 18 3.26 -3.14 -5.18
C PHE A 18 4.74 -2.77 -5.17
N PRO A 19 5.62 -3.62 -4.61
CA PRO A 19 7.05 -3.43 -4.77
C PRO A 19 7.43 -3.27 -6.24
N GLY A 20 8.16 -2.20 -6.56
CA GLY A 20 8.57 -1.86 -7.92
C GLY A 20 7.44 -1.48 -8.89
N ALA A 21 6.22 -1.22 -8.41
CA ALA A 21 5.10 -0.77 -9.25
C ALA A 21 4.16 0.19 -8.51
N LYS A 22 4.08 1.42 -9.02
CA LYS A 22 3.25 2.49 -8.47
C LYS A 22 1.81 2.47 -9.01
N ASN A 23 1.49 1.64 -9.99
CA ASN A 23 0.16 1.54 -10.58
C ASN A 23 -0.01 0.19 -11.31
N ILE A 24 -1.20 -0.04 -11.86
CA ILE A 24 -1.57 -1.29 -12.55
C ILE A 24 -0.74 -1.52 -13.80
N ASP A 25 -0.44 -0.47 -14.56
CA ASP A 25 0.32 -0.59 -15.82
C ASP A 25 1.76 -1.02 -15.53
N GLU A 26 2.41 -0.39 -14.55
CA GLU A 26 3.74 -0.80 -14.09
C GLU A 26 3.74 -2.22 -13.53
N TYR A 27 2.71 -2.58 -12.74
CA TYR A 27 2.58 -3.92 -12.20
C TYR A 27 2.43 -4.96 -13.31
N TRP A 28 1.57 -4.70 -14.30
CA TRP A 28 1.39 -5.58 -15.44
C TRP A 28 2.68 -5.71 -16.27
N ASN A 29 3.38 -4.61 -16.51
CA ASN A 29 4.66 -4.63 -17.21
C ASN A 29 5.70 -5.48 -16.45
N ASN A 30 5.74 -5.39 -15.12
CA ASN A 30 6.62 -6.23 -14.31
C ASN A 30 6.28 -7.71 -14.44
N LEU A 31 4.99 -8.07 -14.41
CA LEU A 31 4.54 -9.45 -14.58
C LEU A 31 4.92 -10.02 -15.95
N VAL A 32 4.65 -9.26 -17.02
CA VAL A 32 4.95 -9.68 -18.41
C VAL A 32 6.45 -9.88 -18.61
N ASN A 33 7.28 -9.04 -17.99
CA ASN A 33 8.73 -9.11 -18.11
C ASN A 33 9.41 -10.05 -17.10
N GLY A 34 8.65 -10.62 -16.15
CA GLY A 34 9.23 -11.45 -15.09
C GLY A 34 10.17 -10.69 -14.15
N THR A 35 9.89 -9.41 -13.90
CA THR A 35 10.72 -8.53 -13.05
C THR A 35 10.70 -9.02 -11.59
N GLU A 36 11.88 -9.18 -10.98
CA GLU A 36 12.02 -9.41 -9.54
C GLU A 36 11.99 -8.07 -8.78
N SER A 37 10.91 -7.83 -8.03
CA SER A 37 10.73 -6.59 -7.24
C SER A 37 11.06 -6.74 -5.75
N ILE A 38 11.65 -7.87 -5.35
CA ILE A 38 12.13 -8.06 -3.98
C ILE A 38 13.47 -7.33 -3.83
N SER A 39 13.58 -6.52 -2.78
CA SER A 39 14.85 -5.89 -2.45
C SER A 39 15.68 -6.80 -1.55
N PHE A 40 16.98 -6.85 -1.83
CA PHE A 40 17.96 -7.60 -1.06
C PHE A 40 18.93 -6.63 -0.40
N PHE A 41 19.22 -6.85 0.87
CA PHE A 41 19.99 -5.92 1.69
C PHE A 41 21.31 -6.54 2.13
N SER A 42 22.35 -5.73 2.10
CA SER A 42 23.65 -6.03 2.70
C SER A 42 23.59 -5.95 4.23
N ASN A 43 24.60 -6.54 4.88
CA ASN A 43 24.76 -6.40 6.33
C ASN A 43 24.96 -4.95 6.77
N GLU A 44 25.57 -4.12 5.91
CA GLU A 44 25.84 -2.72 6.24
C GLU A 44 24.54 -1.94 6.27
N GLU A 45 23.74 -2.02 5.20
CA GLU A 45 22.43 -1.35 5.10
C GLU A 45 21.52 -1.71 6.26
N LEU A 46 21.47 -3.01 6.63
CA LEU A 46 20.65 -3.44 7.75
C LEU A 46 21.18 -2.99 9.12
N ARG A 47 22.50 -2.87 9.28
CA ARG A 47 23.09 -2.33 10.51
C ARG A 47 22.81 -0.83 10.65
N GLU A 48 22.94 -0.08 9.56
CA GLU A 48 22.57 1.34 9.49
C GLU A 48 21.08 1.55 9.76
N ALA A 49 20.22 0.62 9.30
CA ALA A 49 18.79 0.60 9.61
C ALA A 49 18.46 0.13 11.05
N GLY A 50 19.47 -0.14 11.89
CA GLY A 50 19.30 -0.49 13.30
C GLY A 50 18.90 -1.94 13.58
N VAL A 51 19.09 -2.86 12.63
CA VAL A 51 18.86 -4.29 12.87
C VAL A 51 19.90 -4.83 13.86
N ASP A 52 19.44 -5.60 14.85
CA ASP A 52 20.28 -6.21 15.88
C ASP A 52 21.42 -7.07 15.26
N PRO A 53 22.69 -6.83 15.64
CA PRO A 53 23.81 -7.65 15.19
C PRO A 53 23.65 -9.16 15.45
N GLU A 54 23.00 -9.59 16.54
CA GLU A 54 22.75 -11.01 16.80
C GLU A 54 21.80 -11.61 15.75
N LEU A 55 20.78 -10.85 15.35
CA LEU A 55 19.84 -11.27 14.30
C LEU A 55 20.54 -11.33 12.93
N LEU A 56 21.41 -10.37 12.61
CA LEU A 56 22.18 -10.37 11.35
C LEU A 56 23.14 -11.55 11.21
N ASN A 57 23.64 -12.06 12.35
CA ASN A 57 24.52 -13.22 12.41
C ASN A 57 23.75 -14.56 12.41
N ASN A 58 22.42 -14.54 12.53
CA ASN A 58 21.61 -15.75 12.50
C ASN A 58 21.60 -16.36 11.08
N PRO A 59 21.98 -17.63 10.89
CA PRO A 59 22.04 -18.26 9.58
C PRO A 59 20.67 -18.40 8.90
N ASN A 60 19.57 -18.34 9.66
CA ASN A 60 18.21 -18.41 9.13
C ASN A 60 17.62 -17.03 8.79
N TYR A 61 18.37 -15.94 8.98
CA TYR A 61 17.88 -14.60 8.71
C TYR A 61 17.96 -14.27 7.22
N VAL A 62 16.78 -14.06 6.60
CA VAL A 62 16.65 -13.71 5.18
C VAL A 62 16.64 -12.20 5.03
N LYS A 63 17.64 -11.66 4.32
CA LYS A 63 17.88 -10.22 4.13
C LYS A 63 17.16 -9.71 2.89
N ALA A 64 15.90 -10.06 2.75
CA ALA A 64 15.10 -9.73 1.58
C ALA A 64 13.68 -9.29 2.00
N LYS A 65 13.17 -8.24 1.37
CA LYS A 65 11.83 -7.71 1.64
C LYS A 65 11.27 -7.00 0.42
N GLY A 66 9.99 -7.22 0.14
CA GLY A 66 9.21 -6.35 -0.74
C GLY A 66 8.72 -5.14 0.07
N PHE A 67 8.98 -3.94 -0.41
CA PHE A 67 8.44 -2.72 0.19
C PHE A 67 7.88 -1.80 -0.90
N ILE A 68 6.96 -0.93 -0.50
CA ILE A 68 6.39 0.10 -1.36
C ILE A 68 7.22 1.36 -1.11
N GLU A 69 7.73 1.95 -2.19
CA GLU A 69 8.43 3.24 -2.14
C GLU A 69 7.44 4.35 -1.78
N ASP A 70 7.96 5.46 -1.25
CA ASP A 70 7.18 6.69 -1.03
C ASP A 70 5.98 6.53 -0.07
N ILE A 71 5.99 5.51 0.80
CA ILE A 71 4.89 5.17 1.71
C ILE A 71 4.59 6.27 2.75
N GLU A 72 5.54 7.18 2.96
CA GLU A 72 5.42 8.35 3.81
C GLU A 72 4.58 9.47 3.17
N TYR A 73 4.45 9.51 1.84
CA TYR A 73 3.72 10.56 1.14
C TYR A 73 2.23 10.29 1.10
N PHE A 74 1.44 11.36 1.20
CA PHE A 74 -0.02 11.34 1.17
C PHE A 74 -0.57 12.74 0.92
N ASP A 75 -1.52 12.89 -0.01
CA ASP A 75 -2.21 14.16 -0.23
C ASP A 75 -3.31 14.40 0.81
N ALA A 76 -2.90 14.82 2.00
CA ALA A 76 -3.81 15.08 3.11
C ALA A 76 -4.92 16.08 2.74
N SER A 77 -4.59 17.12 1.98
CA SER A 77 -5.52 18.20 1.65
C SER A 77 -6.66 17.73 0.73
N PHE A 78 -6.32 16.86 -0.22
CA PHE A 78 -7.27 16.24 -1.13
C PHE A 78 -8.29 15.38 -0.38
N PHE A 79 -7.83 14.61 0.60
CA PHE A 79 -8.69 13.76 1.45
C PHE A 79 -9.27 14.49 2.67
N HIS A 80 -9.13 15.82 2.75
CA HIS A 80 -9.66 16.66 3.82
C HIS A 80 -9.12 16.35 5.22
N TYR A 81 -7.87 15.89 5.30
CA TYR A 81 -7.11 15.75 6.54
C TYR A 81 -6.14 16.92 6.74
N SER A 82 -5.91 17.30 7.99
CA SER A 82 -4.79 18.18 8.33
C SER A 82 -3.46 17.43 8.24
N SER A 83 -2.35 18.16 8.05
CA SER A 83 -1.00 17.57 8.03
C SER A 83 -0.69 16.77 9.29
N ARG A 84 -1.17 17.24 10.46
CA ARG A 84 -0.98 16.56 11.74
C ARG A 84 -1.74 15.24 11.83
N GLU A 85 -2.96 15.19 11.29
CA GLU A 85 -3.75 13.95 11.24
C GLU A 85 -3.13 12.94 10.28
N ALA A 86 -2.66 13.40 9.12
CA ALA A 86 -1.99 12.55 8.14
C ALA A 86 -0.69 11.94 8.68
N GLU A 87 0.10 12.70 9.45
CA GLU A 87 1.38 12.24 10.01
C GLU A 87 1.22 11.06 10.97
N ILE A 88 0.16 11.05 11.78
CA ILE A 88 -0.12 9.96 12.73
C ILE A 88 -0.89 8.80 12.10
N MET A 89 -1.40 8.97 10.88
CA MET A 89 -2.21 7.97 10.20
C MET A 89 -1.37 6.79 9.74
N ASP A 90 -1.87 5.57 10.00
CA ASP A 90 -1.25 4.34 9.50
C ASP A 90 -1.11 4.45 7.97
N PRO A 91 0.10 4.28 7.41
CA PRO A 91 0.30 4.32 5.97
C PRO A 91 -0.57 3.33 5.19
N GLN A 92 -0.97 2.21 5.79
CA GLN A 92 -1.91 1.27 5.16
C GLN A 92 -3.27 1.94 4.90
N ILE A 93 -3.74 2.81 5.80
CA ILE A 93 -5.00 3.55 5.62
C ILE A 93 -4.84 4.62 4.54
N ARG A 94 -3.70 5.33 4.53
CA ARG A 94 -3.39 6.34 3.50
C ARG A 94 -3.38 5.74 2.10
N LEU A 95 -2.68 4.62 1.93
CA LEU A 95 -2.66 3.86 0.67
C LEU A 95 -4.04 3.33 0.28
N LEU A 96 -4.84 2.89 1.26
CA LEU A 96 -6.21 2.42 1.01
C LEU A 96 -7.10 3.55 0.48
N LEU A 97 -6.98 4.76 1.01
CA LEU A 97 -7.72 5.93 0.53
C LEU A 97 -7.35 6.29 -0.91
N GLU A 98 -6.05 6.37 -1.20
CA GLU A 98 -5.53 6.65 -2.54
C GLU A 98 -5.98 5.57 -3.55
N CYS A 99 -5.78 4.29 -3.22
CA CYS A 99 -6.20 3.20 -4.12
C CYS A 99 -7.72 3.13 -4.30
N SER A 100 -8.51 3.45 -3.26
CA SER A 100 -9.98 3.47 -3.39
C SER A 100 -10.42 4.58 -4.34
N TRP A 101 -9.78 5.76 -4.26
CA TRP A 101 -10.03 6.85 -5.18
C TRP A 101 -9.65 6.48 -6.62
N GLU A 102 -8.44 5.99 -6.83
CA GLU A 102 -7.95 5.61 -8.17
C GLU A 102 -8.77 4.47 -8.79
N ALA A 103 -9.24 3.51 -7.99
CA ALA A 103 -10.08 2.42 -8.50
C ALA A 103 -11.44 2.95 -9.00
N MET A 104 -12.00 3.95 -8.33
CA MET A 104 -13.21 4.65 -8.78
C MET A 104 -12.96 5.44 -10.06
N GLU A 105 -11.83 6.14 -10.16
CA GLU A 105 -11.43 6.85 -11.38
C GLU A 105 -11.23 5.90 -12.55
N HIS A 106 -10.55 4.76 -12.33
CA HIS A 106 -10.36 3.72 -13.33
C HIS A 106 -11.71 3.13 -13.80
N ALA A 107 -12.68 2.99 -12.90
CA ALA A 107 -14.04 2.59 -13.28
C ALA A 107 -14.79 3.66 -14.10
N GLY A 108 -14.30 4.90 -14.12
CA GLY A 108 -14.96 6.05 -14.75
C GLY A 108 -16.04 6.70 -13.89
N TYR A 109 -16.03 6.44 -12.56
CA TYR A 109 -17.02 6.96 -11.62
C TYR A 109 -16.46 8.17 -10.86
N THR A 110 -17.30 9.18 -10.64
CA THR A 110 -16.97 10.34 -9.80
C THR A 110 -17.83 10.30 -8.53
N PRO A 111 -17.27 10.44 -7.31
CA PRO A 111 -18.02 10.28 -6.07
C PRO A 111 -19.29 11.16 -5.95
N ASN A 112 -19.26 12.38 -6.50
CA ASN A 112 -20.36 13.33 -6.38
C ASN A 112 -21.56 13.08 -7.31
N LYS A 113 -21.58 11.96 -8.05
CA LYS A 113 -22.60 11.68 -9.08
C LYS A 113 -23.49 10.47 -8.77
N TYR A 114 -23.25 9.77 -7.66
CA TYR A 114 -23.92 8.52 -7.34
C TYR A 114 -24.61 8.65 -5.97
N GLU A 115 -25.90 8.34 -5.94
CA GLU A 115 -26.75 8.36 -4.74
C GLU A 115 -27.06 6.94 -4.25
N GLU A 116 -26.54 5.92 -4.93
CA GLU A 116 -26.73 4.51 -4.59
C GLU A 116 -25.89 4.09 -3.38
N ASP A 117 -26.36 3.03 -2.70
CA ASP A 117 -25.62 2.43 -1.59
C ASP A 117 -24.35 1.74 -2.09
N ILE A 118 -23.19 2.19 -1.59
CA ILE A 118 -21.87 1.61 -1.90
C ILE A 118 -21.37 0.85 -0.67
N GLY A 119 -21.22 -0.47 -0.82
CA GLY A 119 -20.58 -1.32 0.20
C GLY A 119 -19.06 -1.21 0.15
N PHE A 120 -18.42 -1.05 1.30
CA PHE A 120 -16.97 -1.03 1.44
C PHE A 120 -16.47 -2.19 2.30
N TYR A 121 -15.50 -2.94 1.78
CA TYR A 121 -14.91 -4.10 2.43
C TYR A 121 -13.39 -4.01 2.33
N ALA A 122 -12.69 -4.06 3.46
CA ALA A 122 -11.24 -3.96 3.51
C ALA A 122 -10.63 -4.95 4.50
N GLY A 123 -9.39 -5.34 4.23
CA GLY A 123 -8.55 -6.14 5.13
C GLY A 123 -7.18 -5.48 5.26
N ALA A 124 -6.58 -5.58 6.43
CA ALA A 124 -5.25 -5.05 6.70
C ALA A 124 -4.43 -6.04 7.52
N SER A 125 -3.10 -5.99 7.36
CA SER A 125 -2.18 -6.74 8.20
C SER A 125 -1.89 -5.97 9.48
N SER A 126 -1.42 -6.67 10.51
CA SER A 126 -1.03 -6.00 11.76
C SER A 126 0.20 -5.12 11.53
N ASN A 127 0.07 -3.83 11.81
CA ASN A 127 1.16 -2.86 11.73
C ASN A 127 1.57 -2.38 13.13
N PHE A 128 1.92 -3.32 14.01
CA PHE A 128 2.26 -3.04 15.41
C PHE A 128 3.46 -2.09 15.56
N ASN A 129 4.32 -2.00 14.55
CA ASN A 129 5.51 -1.16 14.58
C ASN A 129 5.20 0.32 14.34
N TRP A 130 4.12 0.65 13.64
CA TRP A 130 3.78 2.05 13.33
C TRP A 130 3.44 2.90 14.59
N PRO A 131 2.59 2.44 15.52
CA PRO A 131 2.36 3.16 16.77
C PRO A 131 3.62 3.29 17.63
N LEU A 132 4.52 2.30 17.60
CA LEU A 132 5.79 2.35 18.32
C LEU A 132 6.72 3.41 17.73
N TRP A 133 6.75 3.56 16.40
CA TRP A 133 7.50 4.61 15.73
C TRP A 133 7.08 6.02 16.15
N LEU A 134 5.77 6.27 16.30
CA LEU A 134 5.26 7.56 16.79
C LEU A 134 5.70 7.89 18.23
N LEU A 135 6.01 6.88 19.04
CA LEU A 135 6.49 7.07 20.42
C LEU A 135 7.99 7.38 20.51
N ILE A 136 8.76 7.09 19.45
CA ILE A 136 10.22 7.25 19.42
C ILE A 136 10.63 8.51 18.63
N LEU A 137 9.72 9.07 17.82
CA LEU A 137 9.91 10.38 17.20
C LEU A 137 10.04 11.46 18.30
N PRO A 138 11.16 12.20 18.37
CA PRO A 138 11.23 13.36 19.22
C PRO A 138 10.18 14.35 18.71
N LEU A 139 9.21 14.69 19.57
CA LEU A 139 8.25 15.76 19.33
C LEU A 139 9.02 17.01 18.87
N ILE A 140 8.91 17.35 17.59
CA ILE A 140 9.28 18.67 17.07
C ILE A 140 8.25 19.67 17.57
#